data_AF-A0A929XYU5-F1
#
_entry.id   AF-A0A929XYU5-F1
#
_cell.length_a   1.000
_cell.length_b   1.000
_cell.length_c   1.000
_cell.angle_alpha   90.00
_cell.angle_beta   90.00
_cell.angle_gamma   90.00
#
_symmetry.space_group_name_H-M   'P 1'
#
loop_
_entity.id
_entity.type
_entity.pdbx_description
1 polymer ?
#
loop_
_entity_poly.entity_id
_entity_poly.type
_entity_poly.pdbx_seq_one_letter_code
_entity_poly.pdbx_strand_id
1 'polypeptide(L)'
;VMASHVLATVMSVCVLLVFFLLAIRKTLTKRVLLSILKSVLATALLSAYFTVPFLDAFRDGYVHLVSQYGNESLHEVFLNQLFATNFHTTGDEIMNDAISPMHLELPLTFGPATGVLFLIAIYLLLRLRGEDRGKKKRRLLFIAFGLTALSIFFYSSLFPYARIEEHLPLVAAFFDLFQFAWRLMSWTAALLGLLFLFVLQVVREWKGWKWVQGTILLFLFLFCYQAVNYNSDYSNHAETGKEIVDISRTGAMKLGYAEYAIVGVNPLESDLKTSAPQVQIGSLFQKGLAATVEVRVPGEAKGAFVEFPRYAYRGYHAWDARGKELAVDRSTGKVRVLLPAGFTGPVHIDFVQPWYWRAAQLLSLLFWGMLVYEGIRITFCRYGKRSCFHTR
;
A
#
# COMPACT_ATOMS: atom_id res chain seq x y z
N VAL A 1 -3.86 -6.41 -2.97
CA VAL A 1 -3.80 -5.03 -2.42
C VAL A 1 -3.87 -5.06 -0.90
N MET A 2 -4.95 -5.56 -0.29
CA MET A 2 -5.12 -5.56 1.18
C MET A 2 -3.96 -6.16 1.98
N ALA A 3 -3.47 -7.34 1.58
CA ALA A 3 -2.35 -8.01 2.27
C ALA A 3 -0.96 -7.40 1.95
N SER A 4 -0.87 -6.41 1.05
CA SER A 4 0.39 -5.79 0.63
C SER A 4 0.50 -4.35 1.11
N HIS A 5 -0.59 -3.60 1.08
CA HIS A 5 -0.65 -2.22 1.54
C HIS A 5 -2.12 -1.88 1.90
N VAL A 6 -2.42 -1.82 3.19
CA VAL A 6 -3.79 -1.61 3.69
C VAL A 6 -4.34 -0.28 3.17
N LEU A 7 -3.54 0.78 3.21
CA LEU A 7 -3.99 2.08 2.74
C LEU A 7 -4.32 2.10 1.25
N ALA A 8 -3.59 1.37 0.40
CA ALA A 8 -3.90 1.29 -1.04
C ALA A 8 -5.29 0.66 -1.28
N THR A 9 -5.74 -0.18 -0.34
CA THR A 9 -7.09 -0.76 -0.38
C THR A 9 -8.14 0.30 -0.07
N VAL A 10 -7.90 1.15 0.94
CA VAL A 10 -8.78 2.30 1.25
C VAL A 10 -8.90 3.21 0.03
N MET A 11 -7.77 3.55 -0.60
CA MET A 11 -7.75 4.35 -1.83
C MET A 11 -8.54 3.71 -2.96
N SER A 12 -8.40 2.39 -3.13
CA SER A 12 -9.16 1.62 -4.14
C SER A 12 -10.65 1.76 -3.93
N VAL A 13 -11.11 1.66 -2.67
CA VAL A 13 -12.52 1.81 -2.33
C VAL A 13 -13.00 3.22 -2.66
N CYS A 14 -12.24 4.26 -2.32
CA CYS A 14 -12.60 5.66 -2.65
C CYS A 14 -12.78 5.87 -4.17
N VAL A 15 -11.83 5.39 -4.98
CA VAL A 15 -11.92 5.51 -6.45
C VAL A 15 -13.11 4.71 -7.00
N LEU A 16 -13.37 3.51 -6.47
CA LEU A 16 -14.53 2.71 -6.86
C LEU A 16 -15.85 3.40 -6.49
N LEU A 17 -15.93 4.07 -5.34
CA LEU A 17 -17.09 4.84 -4.94
C LEU A 17 -17.38 5.99 -5.92
N VAL A 18 -16.35 6.71 -6.38
CA VAL A 18 -16.52 7.73 -7.44
C VAL A 18 -17.11 7.11 -8.70
N PHE A 19 -16.61 5.95 -9.14
CA PHE A 19 -17.16 5.24 -10.29
C PHE A 19 -18.62 4.80 -10.07
N PHE A 20 -18.94 4.30 -8.87
CA PHE A 20 -20.29 3.89 -8.50
C PHE A 20 -21.26 5.07 -8.47
N LEU A 21 -20.83 6.25 -8.03
CA LEU A 21 -21.61 7.49 -8.02
C LEU A 21 -21.84 8.01 -9.45
N LEU A 22 -20.79 8.04 -10.29
CA LEU A 22 -20.92 8.43 -11.71
C LEU A 22 -21.89 7.52 -12.47
N ALA A 23 -21.97 6.24 -12.08
CA ALA A 23 -22.84 5.25 -12.68
C ALA A 23 -24.06 4.89 -11.81
N ILE A 24 -24.49 5.77 -10.88
CA ILE A 24 -25.43 5.42 -9.79
C ILE A 24 -26.70 4.70 -10.25
N ARG A 25 -27.30 5.14 -11.37
CA ARG A 25 -28.52 4.53 -11.94
C ARG A 25 -28.32 3.07 -12.35
N LYS A 26 -27.10 2.68 -12.74
CA LYS A 26 -26.73 1.30 -13.06
C LYS A 26 -26.28 0.54 -11.81
N THR A 27 -25.56 1.22 -10.93
CA THR A 27 -25.04 0.64 -9.69
C THR A 27 -26.16 0.14 -8.79
N LEU A 28 -27.24 0.91 -8.61
CA LEU A 28 -28.37 0.58 -7.73
C LEU A 28 -29.34 -0.48 -8.29
N THR A 29 -28.94 -1.25 -9.30
CA THR A 29 -29.74 -2.36 -9.81
C THR A 29 -29.49 -3.62 -8.99
N LYS A 30 -30.55 -4.41 -8.71
CA LYS A 30 -30.46 -5.66 -7.91
C LYS A 30 -29.33 -6.59 -8.39
N ARG A 31 -29.17 -6.74 -9.71
CA ARG A 31 -28.12 -7.58 -10.29
C ARG A 31 -26.72 -7.06 -9.95
N VAL A 32 -26.49 -5.74 -10.07
CA VAL A 32 -25.18 -5.14 -9.81
C VAL A 32 -24.86 -5.16 -8.32
N LEU A 33 -25.82 -4.82 -7.45
CA LEU A 33 -25.64 -4.88 -6.00
C LEU A 33 -25.31 -6.30 -5.51
N LEU A 34 -26.01 -7.32 -6.02
CA LEU A 34 -25.69 -8.71 -5.69
C LEU A 34 -24.30 -9.13 -6.18
N SER A 35 -23.87 -8.66 -7.36
CA SER A 35 -22.52 -8.91 -7.84
C SER A 35 -21.47 -8.21 -6.98
N ILE A 36 -21.70 -6.95 -6.57
CA ILE A 36 -20.80 -6.22 -5.66
C ILE A 36 -20.70 -6.98 -4.33
N LEU A 37 -21.83 -7.37 -3.74
CA LEU A 37 -21.85 -8.12 -2.48
C LEU A 37 -21.07 -9.44 -2.60
N LYS A 38 -21.29 -10.20 -3.68
CA LYS A 38 -20.53 -11.44 -3.94
C LYS A 38 -19.03 -11.16 -4.06
N SER A 39 -18.64 -10.11 -4.77
CA SER A 39 -17.23 -9.73 -4.90
C SER A 39 -16.61 -9.32 -3.57
N VAL A 40 -17.32 -8.55 -2.74
CA VAL A 40 -16.86 -8.14 -1.41
C VAL A 40 -16.70 -9.35 -0.50
N LEU A 41 -17.70 -10.24 -0.44
CA LEU A 41 -17.63 -11.46 0.36
C LEU A 41 -16.52 -12.41 -0.11
N ALA A 42 -16.39 -12.62 -1.43
CA ALA A 42 -15.31 -13.41 -1.99
C ALA A 42 -13.94 -12.82 -1.65
N THR A 43 -13.78 -11.50 -1.76
CA THR A 43 -12.53 -10.83 -1.39
C THR A 43 -12.22 -11.00 0.09
N ALA A 44 -13.22 -10.82 0.97
CA ALA A 44 -13.07 -11.00 2.41
C ALA A 44 -12.68 -12.44 2.78
N LEU A 45 -13.27 -13.46 2.13
CA LEU A 45 -12.92 -14.86 2.34
C LEU A 45 -11.49 -15.16 1.86
N LEU A 46 -11.11 -14.67 0.68
CA LEU A 46 -9.76 -14.84 0.13
C LEU A 46 -8.69 -14.16 0.98
N SER A 47 -9.02 -13.04 1.63
CA SER A 47 -8.10 -12.27 2.46
C SER A 47 -8.24 -12.54 3.96
N ALA A 48 -9.16 -13.39 4.40
CA ALA A 48 -9.43 -13.63 5.82
C ALA A 48 -8.17 -14.01 6.62
N TYR A 49 -7.25 -14.78 6.02
CA TYR A 49 -5.95 -15.13 6.62
C TYR A 49 -5.12 -13.92 7.09
N PHE A 50 -5.30 -12.76 6.45
CA PHE A 50 -4.64 -11.50 6.79
C PHE A 50 -5.59 -10.57 7.54
N THR A 51 -6.81 -10.39 7.03
CA THR A 51 -7.79 -9.42 7.57
C THR A 51 -8.17 -9.73 9.02
N VAL A 52 -8.32 -11.01 9.38
CA VAL A 52 -8.70 -11.40 10.74
C VAL A 52 -7.59 -11.08 11.75
N PRO A 53 -6.34 -11.56 11.57
CA PRO A 53 -5.23 -11.15 12.45
C PRO A 53 -5.01 -9.64 12.51
N PHE A 54 -5.12 -8.96 11.37
CA PHE A 54 -4.94 -7.51 11.28
C PHE A 54 -5.98 -6.75 12.11
N LEU A 55 -7.28 -7.06 11.93
CA LEU A 55 -8.35 -6.38 12.69
C LEU A 55 -8.30 -6.70 14.17
N ASP A 56 -7.89 -7.92 14.53
CA ASP A 56 -7.73 -8.34 15.92
C ASP A 56 -6.60 -7.55 16.61
N ALA A 57 -5.44 -7.43 15.95
CA ALA A 57 -4.32 -6.61 16.44
C ALA A 57 -4.66 -5.10 16.48
N PHE A 58 -5.48 -4.62 15.54
CA PHE A 58 -5.88 -3.21 15.45
C PHE A 58 -6.95 -2.83 16.50
N ARG A 59 -7.89 -3.75 16.80
CA ARG A 59 -9.01 -3.51 17.73
C ARG A 59 -8.55 -3.19 19.15
N ASP A 60 -7.47 -3.81 19.61
CA ASP A 60 -7.02 -3.73 21.00
C ASP A 60 -6.35 -2.37 21.34
N GLY A 61 -6.45 -1.36 20.46
CA GLY A 61 -6.04 0.02 20.74
C GLY A 61 -4.53 0.25 20.80
N TYR A 62 -3.74 -0.78 20.48
CA TYR A 62 -2.29 -0.68 20.47
C TYR A 62 -1.78 0.06 19.24
N VAL A 63 -2.44 -0.09 18.09
CA VAL A 63 -1.98 0.52 16.84
C VAL A 63 -2.86 1.73 16.52
N HIS A 64 -2.30 2.93 16.61
CA HIS A 64 -2.94 4.10 16.03
C HIS A 64 -2.26 4.43 14.71
N LEU A 65 -3.04 4.95 13.75
CA LEU A 65 -2.49 5.71 12.63
C LEU A 65 -1.81 6.94 13.21
N VAL A 66 -0.51 6.85 13.45
CA VAL A 66 0.25 8.00 13.90
C VAL A 66 0.53 8.87 12.68
N SER A 67 -0.28 9.90 12.45
CA SER A 67 0.18 11.05 11.68
C SER A 67 1.14 11.84 12.56
N GLN A 68 2.34 11.28 12.82
CA GLN A 68 3.28 11.89 13.77
C GLN A 68 3.90 13.20 13.26
N TYR A 69 3.59 13.57 12.02
CA TYR A 69 3.89 14.85 11.42
C TYR A 69 2.59 15.41 10.85
N GLY A 70 2.06 16.45 11.50
CA GLY A 70 1.08 17.32 10.86
C GLY A 70 1.78 18.13 9.78
N ASN A 71 1.09 18.31 8.65
CA ASN A 71 1.35 19.34 7.65
C ASN A 71 2.76 19.43 7.05
N GLU A 72 3.44 18.31 6.83
CA GLU A 72 4.41 18.29 5.73
C GLU A 72 3.62 18.14 4.44
N SER A 73 3.38 19.28 3.80
CA SER A 73 2.85 19.51 2.46
C SER A 73 2.57 18.23 1.71
N LEU A 74 1.29 17.94 1.45
CA LEU A 74 0.89 16.97 0.44
C LEU A 74 1.82 17.18 -0.75
N HIS A 75 2.68 16.20 -1.01
CA HIS A 75 3.65 16.30 -2.09
C HIS A 75 2.90 16.18 -3.41
N GLU A 76 2.37 17.31 -3.83
CA GLU A 76 1.71 17.56 -5.09
C GLU A 76 2.71 17.36 -6.21
N VAL A 77 2.25 16.83 -7.34
CA VAL A 77 3.10 16.66 -8.52
C VAL A 77 2.95 17.89 -9.41
N PHE A 78 4.06 18.53 -9.77
CA PHE A 78 3.99 19.63 -10.73
C PHE A 78 3.58 19.12 -12.12
N LEU A 79 2.73 19.87 -12.82
CA LEU A 79 2.17 19.43 -14.10
C LEU A 79 3.25 19.19 -15.17
N ASN A 80 4.31 20.00 -15.17
CA ASN A 80 5.47 19.83 -16.05
C ASN A 80 6.31 18.59 -15.69
N GLN A 81 6.40 18.22 -14.42
CA GLN A 81 7.11 17.03 -13.94
C GLN A 81 6.51 15.74 -14.50
N LEU A 82 5.18 15.72 -14.67
CA LEU A 82 4.47 14.54 -15.19
C LEU A 82 4.92 14.08 -16.58
N PHE A 83 5.44 15.00 -17.38
CA PHE A 83 5.90 14.75 -18.74
C PHE A 83 7.42 14.86 -18.87
N ALA A 84 8.13 15.10 -17.76
CA ALA A 84 9.55 15.37 -17.77
C ALA A 84 10.38 14.14 -18.11
N THR A 85 11.45 14.36 -18.89
CA THR A 85 12.51 13.40 -19.20
C THR A 85 13.75 13.59 -18.34
N ASN A 86 13.87 14.73 -17.65
CA ASN A 86 14.95 15.06 -16.74
C ASN A 86 14.40 15.05 -15.31
N PHE A 87 15.05 14.29 -14.45
CA PHE A 87 14.66 14.07 -13.05
C PHE A 87 15.90 13.60 -12.30
N HIS A 88 15.92 13.74 -10.98
CA HIS A 88 16.98 13.23 -10.13
C HIS A 88 16.50 11.98 -9.41
N THR A 89 17.12 10.84 -9.72
CA THR A 89 16.65 9.53 -9.24
C THR A 89 16.99 9.24 -7.78
N THR A 90 17.97 9.93 -7.22
CA THR A 90 18.41 9.75 -5.84
C THR A 90 17.68 10.64 -4.84
N GLY A 91 17.07 11.73 -5.29
CA GLY A 91 16.43 12.75 -4.44
C GLY A 91 17.43 13.44 -3.52
N ASP A 92 17.51 14.77 -3.54
CA ASP A 92 18.37 15.47 -2.57
C ASP A 92 17.65 15.53 -1.21
N GLU A 93 18.39 15.43 -0.10
CA GLU A 93 17.87 15.48 1.29
C GLU A 93 17.16 16.81 1.63
N ILE A 94 17.12 17.77 0.70
CA ILE A 94 16.54 19.10 0.86
C ILE A 94 15.06 19.07 0.43
N MET A 95 14.25 18.31 1.19
CA MET A 95 12.78 18.41 1.13
C MET A 95 12.20 19.44 2.12
N ASN A 96 13.04 20.33 2.68
CA ASN A 96 12.63 21.29 3.70
C ASN A 96 12.19 22.66 3.17
N ASP A 97 12.44 22.98 1.89
CA ASP A 97 12.04 24.26 1.30
C ASP A 97 10.93 24.08 0.26
N ALA A 98 9.86 24.88 0.38
CA ALA A 98 8.71 24.92 -0.52
C ALA A 98 9.04 25.35 -1.98
N ILE A 99 10.33 25.60 -2.28
CA ILE A 99 10.82 26.02 -3.59
C ILE A 99 12.07 25.18 -3.92
N SER A 100 11.97 23.86 -3.84
CA SER A 100 13.00 23.00 -4.40
C SER A 100 12.84 22.98 -5.93
N PRO A 101 13.91 23.17 -6.73
CA PRO A 101 13.85 23.00 -8.17
C PRO A 101 13.27 21.62 -8.53
N MET A 102 12.29 21.56 -9.45
CA MET A 102 11.61 20.31 -9.86
C MET A 102 12.54 19.15 -10.23
N HIS A 103 13.77 19.44 -10.66
CA HIS A 103 14.75 18.41 -11.00
C HIS A 103 15.39 17.74 -9.77
N LEU A 104 15.32 18.35 -8.57
CA LEU A 104 15.86 17.81 -7.31
C LEU A 104 14.83 17.03 -6.49
N GLU A 105 13.56 17.06 -6.90
CA GLU A 105 12.47 16.33 -6.25
C GLU A 105 12.42 14.86 -6.68
N LEU A 106 11.63 14.06 -5.93
CA LEU A 106 11.34 12.67 -6.30
C LEU A 106 10.89 12.57 -7.78
N PRO A 107 11.30 11.54 -8.53
CA PRO A 107 11.01 11.40 -9.96
C PRO A 107 9.55 10.99 -10.23
N LEU A 108 8.60 11.89 -9.98
CA LEU A 108 7.15 11.68 -10.09
C LEU A 108 6.63 11.93 -11.52
N THR A 109 7.12 11.16 -12.50
CA THR A 109 6.83 11.33 -13.94
C THR A 109 6.19 10.10 -14.58
N PHE A 110 5.27 10.31 -15.53
CA PHE A 110 4.84 9.27 -16.49
C PHE A 110 5.55 9.38 -17.85
N GLY A 111 6.47 10.32 -17.97
CA GLY A 111 7.30 10.55 -19.14
C GLY A 111 6.57 11.10 -20.36
N PRO A 112 7.31 11.31 -21.46
CA PRO A 112 6.79 11.93 -22.68
C PRO A 112 5.72 11.09 -23.38
N ALA A 113 5.68 9.78 -23.15
CA ALA A 113 4.65 8.88 -23.68
C ALA A 113 3.23 9.34 -23.32
N THR A 114 3.05 9.86 -22.10
CA THR A 114 1.76 10.34 -21.62
C THR A 114 1.33 11.62 -22.33
N GLY A 115 2.27 12.53 -22.58
CA GLY A 115 2.03 13.75 -23.37
C GLY A 115 1.62 13.42 -24.80
N VAL A 116 2.34 12.50 -25.45
CA VAL A 116 2.00 12.02 -26.80
C VAL A 116 0.61 11.37 -26.82
N LEU A 117 0.26 10.58 -25.80
CA LEU A 117 -1.06 9.98 -25.70
C LEU A 117 -2.18 11.02 -25.61
N PHE A 118 -1.97 12.06 -24.81
CA PHE A 118 -2.94 13.15 -24.66
C PHE A 118 -3.13 13.89 -25.98
N LEU A 119 -2.04 14.19 -26.70
CA LEU A 119 -2.10 14.84 -28.01
C LEU A 119 -2.86 13.99 -29.03
N ILE A 120 -2.58 12.68 -29.11
CA ILE A 120 -3.31 11.76 -29.99
C ILE A 120 -4.78 11.69 -29.59
N ALA A 121 -5.10 11.58 -28.30
CA ALA A 121 -6.48 11.51 -27.82
C ALA A 121 -7.26 12.79 -28.16
N ILE A 122 -6.69 13.98 -27.93
CA ILE A 122 -7.29 15.27 -28.29
C ILE A 122 -7.53 15.34 -29.80
N TYR A 123 -6.53 14.98 -30.61
CA TYR A 123 -6.67 14.96 -32.07
C TYR A 123 -7.84 14.06 -32.51
N LEU A 124 -7.93 12.84 -31.99
CA LEU A 124 -9.00 11.90 -32.33
C LEU A 124 -10.37 12.40 -31.84
N LEU A 125 -10.46 13.03 -30.67
CA LEU A 125 -11.71 13.61 -30.14
C LEU A 125 -12.23 14.76 -31.00
N LEU A 126 -11.33 15.61 -31.53
CA LEU A 126 -11.65 16.68 -32.45
C LEU A 126 -12.05 16.13 -33.82
N ARG A 127 -11.35 15.10 -34.31
CA ARG A 127 -11.63 14.50 -35.62
C ARG A 127 -12.96 13.78 -35.70
N LEU A 128 -13.31 13.02 -34.65
CA LEU A 128 -14.58 12.30 -34.56
C LEU A 128 -15.78 13.23 -34.29
N ARG A 129 -15.57 14.55 -34.17
CA ARG A 129 -16.64 15.53 -33.99
C ARG A 129 -17.44 15.62 -35.29
N GLY A 130 -18.73 15.29 -35.22
CA GLY A 130 -19.64 15.34 -36.37
C GLY A 130 -19.82 14.02 -37.11
N GLU A 131 -19.05 12.97 -36.78
CA GLU A 131 -19.25 11.64 -37.36
C GLU A 131 -20.31 10.83 -36.60
N ASP A 132 -21.43 10.53 -37.25
CA ASP A 132 -22.52 9.75 -36.65
C ASP A 132 -22.10 8.32 -36.27
N ARG A 133 -21.33 7.65 -37.13
CA ARG A 133 -20.81 6.30 -36.88
C ARG A 133 -19.79 6.25 -35.74
N GLY A 134 -19.14 7.38 -35.44
CA GLY A 134 -18.13 7.52 -34.39
C GLY A 134 -18.65 7.92 -33.01
N LYS A 135 -19.94 8.30 -32.88
CA LYS A 135 -20.52 8.90 -31.66
C LYS A 135 -20.26 8.10 -30.38
N LYS A 136 -20.51 6.78 -30.37
CA LYS A 136 -20.30 5.93 -29.19
C LYS A 136 -18.83 5.85 -28.79
N LYS A 137 -17.93 5.74 -29.76
CA LYS A 137 -16.47 5.62 -29.54
C LYS A 137 -15.87 6.92 -29.06
N ARG A 138 -16.25 8.04 -29.69
CA ARG A 138 -15.91 9.39 -29.23
C ARG A 138 -16.36 9.60 -27.79
N ARG A 139 -17.56 9.15 -27.41
CA ARG A 139 -18.04 9.23 -26.04
C ARG A 139 -17.18 8.42 -25.08
N LEU A 140 -16.81 7.19 -25.42
CA LEU A 140 -15.94 6.35 -24.58
C LEU A 140 -14.53 6.94 -24.44
N LEU A 141 -13.94 7.40 -25.55
CA LEU A 141 -12.64 8.07 -25.56
C LEU A 141 -12.67 9.35 -24.71
N PHE A 142 -13.75 10.14 -24.81
CA PHE A 142 -13.93 11.36 -24.02
C PHE A 142 -14.05 11.06 -22.52
N ILE A 143 -14.80 10.03 -22.16
CA ILE A 143 -14.91 9.59 -20.76
C ILE A 143 -13.56 9.12 -20.24
N ALA A 144 -12.82 8.28 -20.99
CA ALA A 144 -11.51 7.80 -20.58
C ALA A 144 -10.52 8.97 -20.42
N PHE A 145 -10.44 9.87 -21.40
CA PHE A 145 -9.60 11.07 -21.34
C PHE A 145 -9.97 11.96 -20.14
N GLY A 146 -11.26 12.22 -19.94
CA GLY A 146 -11.74 13.04 -18.83
C GLY A 146 -11.45 12.43 -17.46
N LEU A 147 -11.61 11.12 -17.29
CA LEU A 147 -11.26 10.43 -16.06
C LEU A 147 -9.76 10.46 -15.79
N THR A 148 -8.92 10.26 -16.82
CA THR A 148 -7.47 10.37 -16.67
C THR A 148 -7.06 11.80 -16.28
N ALA A 149 -7.58 12.81 -16.98
CA ALA A 149 -7.30 14.22 -16.67
C ALA A 149 -7.79 14.62 -15.28
N LEU A 150 -8.96 14.14 -14.86
CA LEU A 150 -9.48 14.36 -13.50
C LEU A 150 -8.60 13.69 -12.44
N SER A 151 -8.11 12.48 -12.72
CA SER A 151 -7.16 11.80 -11.83
C SER A 151 -5.86 12.57 -11.70
N ILE A 152 -5.32 13.11 -12.80
CA ILE A 152 -4.14 14.00 -12.80
C ILE A 152 -4.39 15.23 -11.95
N PHE A 153 -5.55 15.87 -12.15
CA PHE A 153 -5.94 17.06 -11.41
C PHE A 153 -5.84 16.83 -9.90
N PHE A 154 -6.41 15.73 -9.38
CA PHE A 154 -6.43 15.48 -7.93
C PHE A 154 -5.07 15.41 -7.26
N TYR A 155 -3.99 14.96 -7.89
CA TYR A 155 -2.68 14.89 -7.22
C TYR A 155 -1.68 15.93 -7.68
N SER A 156 -2.07 16.76 -8.66
CA SER A 156 -1.22 17.82 -9.17
C SER A 156 -1.30 19.08 -8.32
N SER A 157 -0.33 19.97 -8.48
CA SER A 157 -0.32 21.28 -7.81
C SER A 157 -1.43 22.25 -8.23
N LEU A 158 -2.31 21.83 -9.13
CA LEU A 158 -3.52 22.56 -9.49
C LEU A 158 -4.68 22.28 -8.52
N PHE A 159 -4.62 21.18 -7.76
CA PHE A 159 -5.66 20.87 -6.79
C PHE A 159 -5.48 21.74 -5.54
N PRO A 160 -6.51 22.46 -5.08
CA PRO A 160 -6.35 23.47 -4.04
C PRO A 160 -6.35 22.86 -2.63
N TYR A 161 -5.39 21.98 -2.33
CA TYR A 161 -5.31 21.28 -1.03
C TYR A 161 -5.24 22.25 0.15
N ALA A 162 -4.36 23.25 0.09
CA ALA A 162 -4.23 24.25 1.14
C ALA A 162 -5.55 25.00 1.44
N ARG A 163 -6.32 25.37 0.40
CA ARG A 163 -7.60 26.06 0.58
C ARG A 163 -8.69 25.14 1.14
N ILE A 164 -8.65 23.86 0.78
CA ILE A 164 -9.59 22.85 1.33
C ILE A 164 -9.29 22.66 2.81
N GLU A 165 -8.03 22.64 3.21
CA GLU A 165 -7.62 22.58 4.61
C GLU A 165 -8.12 23.77 5.42
N GLU A 166 -7.93 24.98 4.91
CA GLU A 166 -8.35 26.22 5.58
C GLU A 166 -9.88 26.35 5.73
N HIS A 167 -10.65 25.90 4.73
CA HIS A 167 -12.09 26.18 4.67
C HIS A 167 -13.00 24.96 4.91
N LEU A 168 -12.49 23.74 4.73
CA LEU A 168 -13.27 22.50 4.77
C LEU A 168 -12.48 21.40 5.52
N PRO A 169 -12.28 21.53 6.84
CA PRO A 169 -11.42 20.63 7.61
C PRO A 169 -11.89 19.16 7.57
N LEU A 170 -13.19 18.90 7.41
CA LEU A 170 -13.73 17.55 7.23
C LEU A 170 -13.32 16.93 5.88
N VAL A 171 -13.22 17.75 4.84
CA VAL A 171 -12.78 17.31 3.51
C VAL A 171 -11.26 17.17 3.49
N ALA A 172 -10.54 18.05 4.17
CA ALA A 172 -9.09 17.94 4.37
C ALA A 172 -8.72 16.65 5.10
N ALA A 173 -9.40 16.34 6.21
CA ALA A 173 -9.22 15.09 6.94
C ALA A 173 -9.45 13.83 6.09
N PHE A 174 -10.32 13.91 5.06
CA PHE A 174 -10.48 12.83 4.09
C PHE A 174 -9.27 12.71 3.17
N PHE A 175 -8.70 13.82 2.72
CA PHE A 175 -7.51 13.81 1.88
C PHE A 175 -6.24 13.41 2.66
N ASP A 176 -6.17 13.74 3.95
CA ASP A 176 -5.08 13.34 4.84
C ASP A 176 -4.97 11.82 5.00
N LEU A 177 -6.08 11.09 4.80
CA LEU A 177 -6.05 9.62 4.73
C LEU A 177 -5.07 9.12 3.67
N PHE A 178 -4.89 9.84 2.57
CA PHE A 178 -3.98 9.42 1.50
C PHE A 178 -2.50 9.59 1.90
N GLN A 179 -2.20 10.45 2.89
CA GLN A 179 -0.89 10.97 3.31
C GLN A 179 -0.09 11.67 2.19
N PHE A 180 0.01 11.06 1.00
CA PHE A 180 0.73 11.57 -0.15
C PHE A 180 -0.15 11.59 -1.40
N ALA A 181 -0.23 12.76 -2.05
CA ALA A 181 -1.01 12.94 -3.27
C ALA A 181 -0.51 12.03 -4.41
N TRP A 182 0.81 11.84 -4.55
CA TRP A 182 1.40 10.97 -5.58
C TRP A 182 0.93 9.52 -5.52
N ARG A 183 0.38 9.03 -4.40
CA ARG A 183 -0.20 7.66 -4.32
C ARG A 183 -1.39 7.49 -5.28
N LEU A 184 -2.02 8.59 -5.70
CA LEU A 184 -3.06 8.56 -6.73
C LEU A 184 -2.52 8.27 -8.14
N MET A 185 -1.21 8.40 -8.38
CA MET A 185 -0.58 8.12 -9.68
C MET A 185 -0.79 6.67 -10.14
N SER A 186 -0.82 5.69 -9.23
CA SER A 186 -1.07 4.29 -9.60
C SER A 186 -2.42 4.10 -10.32
N TRP A 187 -3.44 4.89 -9.95
CA TRP A 187 -4.76 4.87 -10.61
C TRP A 187 -4.70 5.54 -11.97
N THR A 188 -3.96 6.64 -12.07
CA THR A 188 -3.72 7.33 -13.34
C THR A 188 -3.02 6.43 -14.33
N ALA A 189 -2.04 5.61 -13.90
CA ALA A 189 -1.39 4.62 -14.77
C ALA A 189 -2.40 3.62 -15.36
N ALA A 190 -3.34 3.11 -14.55
CA ALA A 190 -4.38 2.21 -15.04
C ALA A 190 -5.33 2.90 -16.03
N LEU A 191 -5.72 4.15 -15.76
CA LEU A 191 -6.57 4.95 -16.65
C LEU A 191 -5.86 5.32 -17.95
N LEU A 192 -4.54 5.57 -17.92
CA LEU A 192 -3.69 5.77 -19.09
C LEU A 192 -3.67 4.52 -19.98
N GLY A 193 -3.54 3.34 -19.38
CA GLY A 193 -3.65 2.07 -20.10
C GLY A 193 -5.01 1.92 -20.80
N LEU A 194 -6.11 2.26 -20.10
CA LEU A 194 -7.45 2.23 -20.69
C LEU A 194 -7.61 3.25 -21.84
N LEU A 195 -7.11 4.47 -21.65
CA LEU A 195 -7.10 5.51 -22.68
C LEU A 195 -6.32 5.06 -23.91
N PHE A 196 -5.15 4.46 -23.73
CA PHE A 196 -4.33 3.91 -24.80
C PHE A 196 -5.08 2.83 -25.60
N LEU A 197 -5.78 1.91 -24.93
CA LEU A 197 -6.58 0.89 -25.61
C LEU A 197 -7.71 1.51 -26.46
N PHE A 198 -8.40 2.54 -25.96
CA PHE A 198 -9.41 3.24 -26.75
C PHE A 198 -8.81 3.99 -27.94
N VAL A 199 -7.64 4.62 -27.77
CA VAL A 199 -6.89 5.23 -28.87
C VAL A 199 -6.55 4.19 -29.94
N LEU A 200 -5.98 3.04 -29.56
CA LEU A 200 -5.67 1.95 -30.50
C LEU A 200 -6.92 1.43 -31.21
N GLN A 201 -8.05 1.31 -30.51
CA GLN A 201 -9.31 0.89 -31.12
C GLN A 201 -9.75 1.84 -32.22
N VAL A 202 -9.69 3.16 -31.97
CA VAL A 202 -10.06 4.18 -32.95
C VAL A 202 -9.07 4.20 -34.12
N VAL A 203 -7.76 4.13 -33.84
CA VAL A 203 -6.70 4.08 -34.87
C VAL A 203 -6.88 2.87 -35.78
N ARG A 204 -7.16 1.68 -35.20
CA ARG A 204 -7.39 0.45 -35.96
C ARG A 204 -8.48 0.60 -37.00
N GLU A 205 -9.60 1.17 -36.61
CA GLU A 205 -10.76 1.28 -37.48
C GLU A 205 -10.59 2.35 -38.54
N TRP A 206 -9.87 3.43 -38.21
CA TRP A 206 -9.67 4.55 -39.13
C TRP A 206 -8.55 4.29 -40.14
N LYS A 207 -7.44 3.68 -39.70
CA LYS A 207 -6.21 3.56 -40.48
C LYS A 207 -5.73 2.12 -40.67
N GLY A 208 -6.34 1.15 -40.00
CA GLY A 208 -5.98 -0.25 -40.09
C GLY A 208 -4.86 -0.68 -39.13
N TRP A 209 -4.55 -1.97 -39.15
CA TRP A 209 -3.65 -2.61 -38.18
C TRP A 209 -2.18 -2.14 -38.27
N LYS A 210 -1.72 -1.73 -39.46
CA LYS A 210 -0.35 -1.19 -39.66
C LYS A 210 -0.09 0.04 -38.78
N TRP A 211 -1.09 0.91 -38.63
CA TRP A 211 -0.98 2.10 -37.79
C TRP A 211 -1.06 1.77 -36.30
N VAL A 212 -1.84 0.75 -35.93
CA VAL A 212 -1.86 0.23 -34.54
C VAL A 212 -0.47 -0.27 -34.15
N GLN A 213 0.18 -1.06 -35.02
CA GLN A 213 1.54 -1.53 -34.80
C GLN A 213 2.53 -0.37 -34.66
N GLY A 214 2.45 0.63 -35.56
CA GLY A 214 3.28 1.84 -35.47
C GLY A 214 3.08 2.61 -34.16
N THR A 215 1.83 2.78 -33.70
CA THR A 215 1.53 3.41 -32.41
C THR A 215 2.10 2.59 -31.25
N ILE A 216 1.94 1.26 -31.26
CA ILE A 216 2.52 0.39 -30.20
C ILE A 216 4.04 0.51 -30.18
N LEU A 217 4.70 0.46 -31.34
CA LEU A 217 6.17 0.58 -31.44
C LEU A 217 6.67 1.95 -30.95
N LEU A 218 5.96 3.03 -31.28
CA LEU A 218 6.28 4.38 -30.77
C LEU A 218 6.22 4.42 -29.24
N PHE A 219 5.15 3.90 -28.65
CA PHE A 219 4.99 3.90 -27.19
C PHE A 219 5.99 3.00 -26.50
N LEU A 220 6.27 1.81 -27.05
CA LEU A 220 7.33 0.93 -26.55
C LEU A 220 8.69 1.63 -26.59
N PHE A 221 9.02 2.34 -27.68
CA PHE A 221 10.25 3.12 -27.76
C PHE A 221 10.31 4.21 -26.68
N LEU A 222 9.24 5.00 -26.49
CA LEU A 222 9.20 6.05 -25.48
C LEU A 222 9.32 5.51 -24.05
N PHE A 223 8.67 4.37 -23.75
CA PHE A 223 8.80 3.72 -22.45
C PHE A 223 10.20 3.14 -22.22
N CYS A 224 10.77 2.46 -23.22
CA CYS A 224 12.14 1.95 -23.15
C CYS A 224 13.15 3.09 -22.97
N TYR A 225 13.00 4.18 -23.72
CA TYR A 225 13.84 5.37 -23.59
C TYR A 225 13.78 5.95 -22.17
N GLN A 226 12.57 6.16 -21.63
CA GLN A 226 12.40 6.66 -20.26
C GLN A 226 12.99 5.69 -19.23
N ALA A 227 12.78 4.38 -19.39
CA ALA A 227 13.30 3.36 -18.49
C ALA A 227 14.83 3.28 -18.51
N VAL A 228 15.44 3.39 -19.69
CA VAL A 228 16.90 3.42 -19.83
C VAL A 228 17.47 4.70 -19.22
N ASN A 229 16.88 5.86 -19.51
CA ASN A 229 17.29 7.12 -18.90
C ASN A 229 17.21 7.04 -17.36
N TYR A 230 16.10 6.51 -16.83
CA TYR A 230 15.92 6.38 -15.39
C TYR A 230 16.94 5.44 -14.75
N ASN A 231 17.09 4.24 -15.30
CA ASN A 231 18.05 3.28 -14.74
C ASN A 231 19.50 3.75 -14.89
N SER A 232 19.81 4.46 -15.98
CA SER A 232 21.14 5.07 -16.19
C SER A 232 21.41 6.16 -15.16
N ASP A 233 20.48 7.09 -14.99
CA ASP A 233 20.60 8.16 -13.98
C ASP A 233 20.75 7.56 -12.58
N TYR A 234 19.89 6.60 -12.22
CA TYR A 234 19.96 5.90 -10.94
C TYR A 234 21.28 5.16 -10.77
N SER A 235 21.74 4.40 -11.76
CA SER A 235 23.01 3.67 -11.64
C SER A 235 24.23 4.58 -11.55
N ASN A 236 24.17 5.78 -12.15
CA ASN A 236 25.28 6.74 -12.13
C ASN A 236 25.32 7.58 -10.85
N HIS A 237 24.17 7.85 -10.24
CA HIS A 237 24.06 8.71 -9.05
C HIS A 237 23.79 7.94 -7.76
N ALA A 238 23.29 6.71 -7.82
CA ALA A 238 23.12 5.87 -6.65
C ALA A 238 24.48 5.64 -6.02
N GLU A 239 24.69 6.21 -4.84
CA GLU A 239 25.86 5.95 -4.02
C GLU A 239 25.86 4.47 -3.59
N THR A 240 26.47 3.61 -4.39
CA THR A 240 26.82 2.24 -4.00
C THR A 240 27.83 2.31 -2.86
N GLY A 241 27.37 2.20 -1.62
CA GLY A 241 28.25 2.12 -0.45
C GLY A 241 27.70 2.65 0.88
N LYS A 242 26.59 3.39 0.92
CA LYS A 242 25.92 3.72 2.19
C LYS A 242 25.04 2.55 2.66
N GLU A 243 25.69 1.47 3.09
CA GLU A 243 25.02 0.30 3.71
C GLU A 243 24.48 0.57 5.13
N ILE A 244 24.59 1.79 5.63
CA ILE A 244 23.95 2.19 6.88
C ILE A 244 23.21 3.49 6.59
N VAL A 245 22.02 3.38 6.02
CA VAL A 245 21.03 4.44 6.18
C VAL A 245 20.77 4.49 7.67
N ASP A 246 21.27 5.54 8.32
CA ASP A 246 20.78 5.89 9.65
C ASP A 246 19.29 6.21 9.48
N ILE A 247 18.46 5.20 9.76
CA ILE A 247 16.99 5.25 9.61
C ILE A 247 16.42 6.41 10.44
N SER A 248 17.19 6.92 11.42
CA SER A 248 16.82 8.10 12.18
C SER A 248 16.86 9.41 11.36
N ARG A 249 17.55 9.48 10.22
CA ARG A 249 17.74 10.71 9.42
C ARG A 249 16.76 10.87 8.26
N THR A 250 16.08 9.82 7.81
CA THR A 250 15.10 9.88 6.71
C THR A 250 13.67 10.05 7.24
N GLY A 251 13.17 11.30 7.24
CA GLY A 251 11.80 11.63 7.70
C GLY A 251 10.70 10.84 7.00
N ALA A 252 10.81 10.63 5.68
CA ALA A 252 9.87 9.81 4.91
C ALA A 252 9.87 8.33 5.33
N MET A 253 11.02 7.79 5.77
CA MET A 253 11.12 6.41 6.23
C MET A 253 10.61 6.26 7.67
N LYS A 254 10.83 7.26 8.54
CA LYS A 254 10.18 7.35 9.86
C LYS A 254 8.66 7.33 9.76
N LEU A 255 8.08 8.01 8.77
CA LEU A 255 6.63 8.03 8.54
C LEU A 255 6.10 6.64 8.15
N GLY A 256 6.79 5.94 7.24
CA GLY A 256 6.41 4.58 6.81
C GLY A 256 6.47 3.51 7.92
N TYR A 257 7.36 3.68 8.91
CA TYR A 257 7.45 2.78 10.07
C TYR A 257 6.43 3.11 11.19
N ALA A 258 5.85 4.31 11.18
CA ALA A 258 4.93 4.78 12.23
C ALA A 258 3.44 4.51 11.91
N GLU A 259 3.08 4.17 10.67
CA GLU A 259 1.67 4.02 10.23
C GLU A 259 0.87 2.98 11.04
N TYR A 260 1.57 1.96 11.55
CA TYR A 260 0.97 0.89 12.37
C TYR A 260 1.75 0.63 13.67
N ALA A 261 2.37 1.67 14.22
CA ALA A 261 3.13 1.60 15.46
C ALA A 261 2.26 1.79 16.71
N ILE A 262 2.75 1.31 17.85
CA ILE A 262 2.16 1.65 19.14
C ILE A 262 2.54 3.08 19.53
N VAL A 263 1.54 3.92 19.83
CA VAL A 263 1.76 5.33 20.19
C VAL A 263 2.65 5.43 21.40
N GLY A 264 3.65 6.31 21.32
CA GLY A 264 4.61 6.52 22.40
C GLY A 264 5.73 5.48 22.49
N VAL A 265 5.74 4.46 21.62
CA VAL A 265 6.79 3.44 21.56
C VAL A 265 7.73 3.74 20.40
N ASN A 266 9.02 3.90 20.69
CA ASN A 266 10.04 4.07 19.64
C ASN A 266 10.26 2.73 18.89
N PRO A 267 9.94 2.64 17.57
CA PRO A 267 10.15 1.42 16.79
C PRO A 267 11.62 1.03 16.61
N LEU A 268 12.53 2.00 16.73
CA LEU A 268 13.96 1.80 16.47
C LEU A 268 14.73 1.33 17.72
N GLU A 269 14.08 1.29 18.87
CA GLU A 269 14.74 0.90 20.11
C GLU A 269 14.92 -0.62 20.17
N SER A 270 16.19 -1.05 20.07
CA SER A 270 16.61 -2.46 19.98
C SER A 270 17.11 -3.07 21.29
N ASP A 271 17.29 -2.26 22.33
CA ASP A 271 17.93 -2.70 23.56
C ASP A 271 16.92 -3.26 24.57
N LEU A 272 17.39 -4.20 25.40
CA LEU A 272 16.64 -4.65 26.57
C LEU A 272 16.65 -3.56 27.64
N LYS A 273 15.49 -3.33 28.26
CA LYS A 273 15.37 -2.46 29.44
C LYS A 273 15.13 -3.31 30.67
N THR A 274 15.78 -2.99 31.78
CA THR A 274 15.60 -3.66 33.05
C THR A 274 15.15 -2.67 34.13
N SER A 275 14.58 -3.18 35.21
CA SER A 275 14.09 -2.36 36.33
C SER A 275 15.20 -1.65 37.11
N ALA A 276 16.44 -2.17 37.10
CA ALA A 276 17.56 -1.64 37.86
C ALA A 276 18.91 -2.22 37.36
N PRO A 277 20.06 -1.58 37.67
CA PRO A 277 21.40 -2.11 37.38
C PRO A 277 21.68 -3.49 38.02
N GLN A 278 20.90 -3.84 39.04
CA GLN A 278 21.05 -5.08 39.79
C GLN A 278 20.51 -6.33 39.06
N VAL A 279 19.69 -6.14 38.03
CA VAL A 279 19.23 -7.23 37.16
C VAL A 279 20.31 -7.51 36.12
N GLN A 280 21.01 -8.63 36.27
CA GLN A 280 22.02 -9.04 35.30
C GLN A 280 21.33 -9.78 34.15
N ILE A 281 21.61 -9.33 32.93
CA ILE A 281 21.12 -9.95 31.70
C ILE A 281 22.29 -10.55 30.92
N GLY A 282 22.08 -11.75 30.41
CA GLY A 282 22.98 -12.38 29.44
C GLY A 282 22.71 -11.89 28.01
N SER A 283 23.22 -12.63 27.04
CA SER A 283 22.96 -12.37 25.62
C SER A 283 21.51 -12.62 25.25
N LEU A 284 20.91 -11.70 24.49
CA LEU A 284 19.59 -11.85 23.91
C LEU A 284 19.67 -12.71 22.64
N PHE A 285 18.94 -13.82 22.63
CA PHE A 285 18.76 -14.64 21.45
C PHE A 285 17.38 -14.39 20.85
N GLN A 286 17.31 -14.07 19.55
CA GLN A 286 16.06 -13.83 18.84
C GLN A 286 15.90 -14.81 17.67
N LYS A 287 14.71 -15.37 17.51
CA LYS A 287 14.36 -16.22 16.37
C LYS A 287 12.91 -15.97 15.97
N GLY A 288 12.71 -15.25 14.87
CA GLY A 288 11.37 -14.86 14.41
C GLY A 288 10.66 -14.01 15.46
N LEU A 289 9.49 -14.47 15.92
CA LEU A 289 8.71 -13.80 16.98
C LEU A 289 9.22 -14.14 18.39
N ALA A 290 9.98 -15.22 18.55
CA ALA A 290 10.48 -15.66 19.83
C ALA A 290 11.77 -14.94 20.24
N ALA A 291 11.94 -14.73 21.54
CA ALA A 291 13.19 -14.26 22.12
C ALA A 291 13.47 -14.92 23.47
N THR A 292 14.74 -15.15 23.76
CA THR A 292 15.19 -15.72 25.03
C THR A 292 16.34 -14.91 25.58
N VAL A 293 16.32 -14.62 26.88
CA VAL A 293 17.42 -13.97 27.59
C VAL A 293 17.64 -14.65 28.93
N GLU A 294 18.90 -14.86 29.28
CA GLU A 294 19.29 -15.30 30.63
C GLU A 294 19.20 -14.13 31.59
N VAL A 295 18.47 -14.30 32.69
CA VAL A 295 18.26 -13.23 33.67
C VAL A 295 18.63 -13.72 35.06
N ARG A 296 19.32 -12.86 35.81
CA ARG A 296 19.60 -13.07 37.22
C ARG A 296 19.13 -11.87 38.03
N VAL A 297 18.17 -12.13 38.90
CA VAL A 297 17.55 -11.16 39.82
C VAL A 297 18.05 -11.47 41.24
N PRO A 298 18.65 -10.51 41.96
CA PRO A 298 19.02 -10.69 43.36
C PRO A 298 17.81 -11.01 44.25
N GLY A 299 18.04 -11.73 45.35
CA GLY A 299 16.98 -12.19 46.25
C GLY A 299 16.18 -11.08 46.95
N GLU A 300 16.75 -9.87 47.05
CA GLU A 300 16.13 -8.73 47.74
C GLU A 300 15.37 -7.79 46.79
N ALA A 301 15.54 -7.96 45.47
CA ALA A 301 14.94 -7.09 44.47
C ALA A 301 13.44 -7.38 44.30
N LYS A 302 12.59 -6.43 44.71
CA LYS A 302 11.15 -6.46 44.47
C LYS A 302 10.79 -5.68 43.21
N GLY A 303 9.81 -6.17 42.44
CA GLY A 303 9.35 -5.50 41.22
C GLY A 303 10.33 -5.57 40.05
N ALA A 304 11.18 -6.60 40.01
CA ALA A 304 12.13 -6.78 38.92
C ALA A 304 11.42 -7.05 37.60
N PHE A 305 11.90 -6.46 36.51
CA PHE A 305 11.39 -6.73 35.17
C PHE A 305 12.49 -6.71 34.13
N VAL A 306 12.22 -7.40 33.01
CA VAL A 306 12.95 -7.28 31.75
C VAL A 306 11.95 -6.93 30.66
N GLU A 307 12.21 -5.85 29.95
CA GLU A 307 11.39 -5.34 28.86
C GLU A 307 12.10 -5.58 27.53
N PHE A 308 11.43 -6.30 26.65
CA PHE A 308 11.93 -6.66 25.33
C PHE A 308 11.66 -5.54 24.32
N PRO A 309 12.57 -5.33 23.35
CA PRO A 309 12.40 -4.39 22.23
C PRO A 309 11.37 -4.93 21.21
N ARG A 310 10.16 -5.22 21.68
CA ARG A 310 9.06 -5.82 20.91
C ARG A 310 7.76 -5.14 21.32
N TYR A 311 6.93 -4.83 20.33
CA TYR A 311 5.58 -4.35 20.59
C TYR A 311 4.78 -5.36 21.42
N ALA A 312 4.05 -4.84 22.42
CA ALA A 312 3.28 -5.60 23.40
C ALA A 312 1.99 -6.21 22.83
N TYR A 313 2.05 -6.89 21.68
CA TYR A 313 0.88 -7.58 21.15
C TYR A 313 0.36 -8.61 22.15
N ARG A 314 -0.96 -8.71 22.27
CA ARG A 314 -1.64 -9.55 23.27
C ARG A 314 -1.20 -11.02 23.25
N GLY A 315 -0.91 -11.56 22.06
CA GLY A 315 -0.45 -12.94 21.89
C GLY A 315 0.95 -13.23 22.42
N TYR A 316 1.71 -12.25 22.92
CA TYR A 316 2.99 -12.53 23.57
C TYR A 316 2.78 -13.10 24.98
N HIS A 317 3.39 -14.25 25.22
CA HIS A 317 3.46 -14.91 26.52
C HIS A 317 4.93 -15.14 26.91
N ALA A 318 5.18 -15.32 28.20
CA ALA A 318 6.52 -15.50 28.75
C ALA A 318 6.57 -16.74 29.63
N TRP A 319 7.67 -17.50 29.58
CA TRP A 319 7.86 -18.71 30.37
C TRP A 319 9.27 -18.78 30.96
N ASP A 320 9.39 -19.44 32.11
CA ASP A 320 10.67 -19.84 32.69
C ASP A 320 11.20 -21.15 32.08
N ALA A 321 12.40 -21.57 32.49
CA ALA A 321 13.01 -22.84 32.07
C ALA A 321 12.15 -24.10 32.33
N ARG A 322 11.21 -24.02 33.28
CA ARG A 322 10.32 -25.13 33.67
C ARG A 322 8.98 -25.06 32.94
N GLY A 323 8.80 -24.12 32.03
CA GLY A 323 7.54 -23.89 31.32
C GLY A 323 6.46 -23.22 32.17
N LYS A 324 6.81 -22.67 33.34
CA LYS A 324 5.87 -21.88 34.15
C LYS A 324 5.70 -20.50 33.52
N GLU A 325 4.44 -20.12 33.30
CA GLU A 325 4.12 -18.82 32.73
C GLU A 325 4.49 -17.67 33.68
N LEU A 326 5.16 -16.66 33.14
CA LEU A 326 5.55 -15.43 33.81
C LEU A 326 4.57 -14.31 33.42
N ALA A 327 4.29 -13.40 34.35
CA ALA A 327 3.37 -12.31 34.11
C ALA A 327 3.96 -11.30 33.11
N VAL A 328 3.18 -10.91 32.10
CA VAL A 328 3.56 -9.92 31.09
C VAL A 328 2.77 -8.64 31.31
N ASP A 329 3.47 -7.57 31.68
CA ASP A 329 2.99 -6.20 31.66
C ASP A 329 3.11 -5.62 30.23
N ARG A 330 2.10 -4.85 29.83
CA ARG A 330 1.96 -4.25 28.49
C ARG A 330 1.75 -2.73 28.56
N SER A 331 1.82 -2.15 29.75
CA SER A 331 1.53 -0.73 30.01
C SER A 331 2.41 0.24 29.21
N THR A 332 3.65 -0.16 28.87
CA THR A 332 4.58 0.65 28.07
C THR A 332 4.44 0.47 26.57
N GLY A 333 3.52 -0.39 26.11
CA GLY A 333 3.44 -0.78 24.70
C GLY A 333 4.58 -1.71 24.25
N LYS A 334 5.48 -2.11 25.18
CA LYS A 334 6.49 -3.16 24.96
C LYS A 334 6.25 -4.39 25.82
N VAL A 335 6.77 -5.54 25.39
CA VAL A 335 6.66 -6.79 26.14
C VAL A 335 7.53 -6.70 27.39
N ARG A 336 6.92 -6.43 28.55
CA ARG A 336 7.62 -6.40 29.84
C ARG A 336 7.29 -7.64 30.65
N VAL A 337 8.30 -8.44 30.97
CA VAL A 337 8.14 -9.64 31.79
C VAL A 337 8.47 -9.31 33.24
N LEU A 338 7.52 -9.57 34.14
CA LEU A 338 7.67 -9.39 35.58
C LEU A 338 8.34 -10.61 36.19
N LEU A 339 9.40 -10.39 36.97
CA LEU A 339 10.24 -11.45 37.52
C LEU A 339 10.13 -11.49 39.05
N PRO A 340 10.00 -12.69 39.65
CA PRO A 340 10.01 -12.83 41.11
C PRO A 340 11.41 -12.54 41.67
N ALA A 341 11.46 -12.14 42.95
CA ALA A 341 12.73 -11.95 43.66
C ALA A 341 13.53 -13.26 43.68
N GLY A 342 14.84 -13.19 43.45
CA GLY A 342 15.72 -14.36 43.37
C GLY A 342 15.60 -15.19 42.09
N PHE A 343 14.86 -14.73 41.08
CA PHE A 343 14.76 -15.42 39.79
C PHE A 343 16.13 -15.56 39.13
N THR A 344 16.50 -16.77 38.74
CA THR A 344 17.71 -17.05 37.97
C THR A 344 17.40 -18.07 36.89
N GLY A 345 17.67 -17.72 35.64
CA GLY A 345 17.53 -18.61 34.49
C GLY A 345 16.96 -17.90 33.26
N PRO A 346 16.64 -18.66 32.21
CA PRO A 346 16.14 -18.10 30.97
C PRO A 346 14.70 -17.62 31.11
N VAL A 347 14.45 -16.45 30.54
CA VAL A 347 13.11 -15.92 30.24
C VAL A 347 12.90 -16.10 28.75
N HIS A 348 11.93 -16.94 28.38
CA HIS A 348 11.53 -17.16 27.00
C HIS A 348 10.23 -16.42 26.72
N ILE A 349 10.19 -15.61 25.67
CA ILE A 349 8.96 -15.02 25.14
C ILE A 349 8.67 -15.57 23.74
N ASP A 350 7.41 -15.83 23.46
CA ASP A 350 6.94 -16.19 22.12
C ASP A 350 5.51 -15.72 21.89
N PHE A 351 5.13 -15.62 20.61
CA PHE A 351 3.80 -15.21 20.19
C PHE A 351 2.89 -16.42 19.95
N VAL A 352 1.91 -16.60 20.82
CA VAL A 352 0.87 -17.63 20.71
C VAL A 352 -0.27 -17.09 19.86
N GLN A 353 -0.41 -17.65 18.66
CA GLN A 353 -1.49 -17.28 17.75
C GLN A 353 -2.86 -17.80 18.27
N PRO A 354 -3.89 -16.96 18.31
CA PRO A 354 -5.24 -17.42 18.62
C PRO A 354 -5.74 -18.45 17.60
N TRP A 355 -6.55 -19.41 18.07
CA TRP A 355 -7.07 -20.50 17.21
C TRP A 355 -7.87 -19.98 16.01
N TYR A 356 -8.57 -18.86 16.14
CA TYR A 356 -9.38 -18.28 15.06
C TYR A 356 -8.51 -17.67 13.94
N TRP A 357 -7.24 -17.32 14.20
CA TRP A 357 -6.30 -16.93 13.13
C TRP A 357 -5.99 -18.14 12.23
N ARG A 358 -5.79 -19.32 12.84
CA ARG A 358 -5.63 -20.58 12.09
C ARG A 358 -6.89 -20.96 11.33
N ALA A 359 -8.06 -20.79 11.95
CA ALA A 359 -9.33 -21.00 11.27
C ALA A 359 -9.50 -20.09 10.04
N ALA A 360 -9.14 -18.81 10.15
CA ALA A 360 -9.17 -17.86 9.04
C ALA A 360 -8.20 -18.24 7.90
N GLN A 361 -7.00 -18.72 8.24
CA GLN A 361 -6.04 -19.25 7.26
C GLN A 361 -6.62 -20.44 6.49
N LEU A 362 -7.21 -21.41 7.19
CA LEU A 362 -7.85 -22.58 6.59
C LEU A 362 -9.03 -22.16 5.70
N LEU A 363 -9.85 -21.22 6.15
CA LEU A 363 -10.99 -20.70 5.38
C LEU A 363 -10.53 -20.07 4.06
N SER A 364 -9.51 -19.20 4.10
CA SER A 364 -8.95 -18.61 2.88
C SER A 364 -8.36 -19.68 1.96
N LEU A 365 -7.61 -20.65 2.51
CA LEU A 365 -7.00 -21.73 1.72
C LEU A 365 -8.05 -22.59 1.01
N LEU A 366 -9.11 -22.99 1.71
CA LEU A 366 -10.21 -23.76 1.13
C LEU A 366 -10.91 -22.99 0.01
N PHE A 367 -11.11 -21.69 0.20
CA PHE A 367 -11.76 -20.85 -0.80
C PHE A 367 -10.86 -20.61 -2.03
N TRP A 368 -9.55 -20.41 -1.84
CA TRP A 368 -8.58 -20.42 -2.94
C TRP A 368 -8.61 -21.75 -3.71
N GLY A 369 -8.60 -22.89 -2.99
CA GLY A 369 -8.71 -24.22 -3.58
C GLY A 369 -9.99 -24.41 -4.39
N MET A 370 -11.13 -23.92 -3.88
CA MET A 370 -12.41 -23.94 -4.59
C MET A 370 -12.36 -23.15 -5.90
N LEU A 371 -11.78 -21.94 -5.90
CA LEU A 371 -11.66 -21.12 -7.11
C LEU A 371 -10.74 -21.77 -8.15
N VAL A 372 -9.63 -22.36 -7.71
CA VAL A 372 -8.71 -23.10 -8.60
C VAL A 372 -9.41 -24.31 -9.19
N TYR A 373 -10.12 -25.10 -8.37
CA TYR A 373 -10.89 -26.25 -8.82
C TYR A 373 -11.95 -25.86 -9.85
N GLU A 374 -12.71 -24.80 -9.60
CA GLU A 374 -13.72 -24.27 -10.53
C GLU A 374 -13.09 -23.76 -11.83
N GLY A 375 -11.97 -23.04 -11.75
CA GLY A 375 -11.22 -22.58 -12.92
C GLY A 375 -10.71 -23.73 -13.78
N ILE A 376 -10.18 -24.77 -13.15
CA ILE A 376 -9.75 -26.02 -13.82
C ILE A 376 -10.97 -26.70 -14.45
N ARG A 377 -12.06 -26.91 -13.70
CA ARG A 377 -13.29 -27.55 -14.19
C ARG A 377 -13.86 -26.85 -15.42
N ILE A 378 -13.95 -25.52 -15.42
CA ILE A 378 -14.45 -24.72 -16.55
C ILE A 378 -13.52 -24.87 -17.75
N THR A 379 -12.20 -24.86 -17.55
CA THR A 379 -11.21 -25.01 -18.62
C THR A 379 -11.29 -26.40 -19.25
N PHE A 380 -11.40 -27.45 -18.43
CA PHE A 380 -11.59 -28.82 -18.91
C PHE A 380 -12.93 -29.03 -19.62
N CYS A 381 -14.04 -28.44 -19.15
CA CYS A 381 -15.31 -28.50 -19.90
C CYS A 381 -15.30 -27.65 -21.19
N ARG A 382 -14.42 -26.64 -21.31
CA ARG A 382 -14.27 -25.85 -22.55
C ARG A 382 -13.37 -26.52 -23.61
N TYR A 383 -12.35 -27.27 -23.20
CA TYR A 383 -11.39 -27.92 -24.11
C TYR A 383 -11.61 -29.44 -24.27
N GLY A 384 -12.37 -30.08 -23.39
CA GLY A 384 -12.71 -31.50 -23.46
C GLY A 384 -14.10 -31.75 -24.06
N LYS A 385 -14.19 -32.64 -25.06
CA LYS A 385 -15.45 -33.16 -25.67
C LYS A 385 -16.28 -34.02 -24.71
N ARG A 386 -16.67 -33.55 -23.52
CA ARG A 386 -17.66 -34.24 -22.67
C ARG A 386 -18.67 -33.28 -22.08
N SER A 387 -19.94 -33.62 -22.30
CA SER A 387 -21.14 -32.99 -21.75
C SER A 387 -21.03 -32.82 -20.24
N CYS A 388 -20.96 -31.56 -19.80
CA CYS A 388 -20.92 -31.18 -18.39
C CYS A 388 -22.34 -31.41 -17.80
N PHE A 389 -22.47 -32.26 -16.77
CA PHE A 389 -23.73 -32.48 -16.04
C PHE A 389 -24.19 -31.17 -15.41
N HIS A 390 -25.35 -30.67 -15.82
CA HIS A 390 -26.07 -29.61 -15.12
C HIS A 390 -26.69 -30.19 -13.84
N THR A 391 -26.18 -29.81 -12.67
CA THR A 391 -27.01 -29.77 -11.47
C THR A 391 -27.60 -28.36 -11.35
N ARG A 392 -28.94 -28.33 -11.34
CA ARG A 392 -29.80 -27.15 -11.19
C ARG A 392 -29.51 -26.37 -9.92
#